data_AF-A0A6A6SSE5-F1
#
_entry.id   AF-A0A6A6SSE5-F1
#
_cell.length_a   1.000
_cell.length_b   1.000
_cell.length_c   1.000
_cell.angle_alpha   90.00
_cell.angle_beta   90.00
_cell.angle_gamma   90.00
#
_symmetry.space_group_name_H-M   'P 1'
#
loop_
_entity.id
_entity.type
_entity.pdbx_description
1 polymer ?
#
loop_
_entity_poly.entity_id
_entity_poly.type
_entity_poly.pdbx_seq_one_letter_code
_entity_poly.pdbx_strand_id
1 'polypeptide(L)'
;MLPKSPSSDNVSDTEYNLLHYLSLEKPKLLATPQSESRTNSRNQKWKKPSRISKWEDFNCSSLEKCCAGVFGELLKCNIEPMKFPHLGKDVITFANEEALEKAYVCQWTYPIVNHALSHAQSQAKELGICPPFVELVPGGNARRTFRNKPDWAGIRTTAPDDIIRTLNILPGDTKLSYKWKSTQIVPKRIDKWDMTQTWFWPLRQIFTYCMNSNTRYGYIISDEEVVAFRVRVPHDRLKNKPGRKVVRSKDGGTMEYAPIYSATQEAGKENNLTMNMAIWWLHLLAANNSDLQANYGPLIDETLDGLGQAPGAPPDDGEQIDENLDGTGRASPTTTVAANDSVTDSFATQPSAYYHSFGPLTGLTGSFASIRSTRSTASKRKRDSAEPTTEPSKRKKGKAQSSNTAKG
;
A
#
# COMPACT_ATOMS: atom_id res chain seq x y z
N MET A 1 22.67 34.93 13.15
CA MET A 1 23.48 34.69 11.94
C MET A 1 22.92 33.44 11.27
N LEU A 2 22.51 33.53 10.01
CA LEU A 2 22.14 32.35 9.21
C LEU A 2 23.42 31.72 8.62
N PRO A 3 23.49 30.39 8.44
CA PRO A 3 24.63 29.77 7.76
C PRO A 3 24.70 30.25 6.30
N LYS A 4 25.92 30.50 5.81
CA LYS A 4 26.15 30.82 4.40
C LYS A 4 25.76 29.61 3.54
N SER A 5 25.02 29.87 2.46
CA SER A 5 24.85 28.92 1.36
C SER A 5 26.23 28.49 0.85
N PRO A 6 26.47 27.19 0.57
CA PRO A 6 27.72 26.75 -0.04
C PRO A 6 27.87 27.38 -1.44
N SER A 7 29.09 27.81 -1.77
CA SER A 7 29.45 28.34 -3.09
C SER A 7 29.37 27.24 -4.15
N SER A 8 28.87 27.60 -5.34
CA SER A 8 28.51 26.67 -6.43
C SER A 8 29.67 26.00 -7.16
N ASP A 9 30.92 26.37 -6.86
CA ASP A 9 32.03 26.16 -7.78
C ASP A 9 32.99 25.10 -7.22
N ASN A 10 33.29 24.09 -8.05
CA ASN A 10 34.00 22.83 -7.74
C ASN A 10 33.18 21.75 -7.00
N VAL A 11 31.97 21.46 -7.49
CA VAL A 11 31.44 20.09 -7.38
C VAL A 11 32.19 19.25 -8.43
N SER A 12 33.07 18.35 -7.98
CA SER A 12 33.59 17.28 -8.84
C SER A 12 32.42 16.47 -9.41
N ASP A 13 32.48 16.05 -10.67
CA ASP A 13 31.54 15.09 -11.27
C ASP A 13 31.62 13.77 -10.49
N THR A 14 30.85 13.72 -9.41
CA THR A 14 30.79 12.62 -8.46
C THR A 14 29.74 11.70 -9.02
N GLU A 15 30.18 10.60 -9.64
CA GLU A 15 29.34 9.67 -10.38
C GLU A 15 28.05 9.35 -9.61
N TYR A 16 26.95 9.90 -10.11
CA TYR A 16 25.67 9.89 -9.43
C TYR A 16 24.94 8.61 -9.80
N ASN A 17 25.23 7.54 -9.05
CA ASN A 17 24.68 6.22 -9.32
C ASN A 17 23.26 6.02 -8.75
N LEU A 18 22.57 5.00 -9.25
CA LEU A 18 21.22 4.67 -8.85
C LEU A 18 21.08 4.36 -7.34
N LEU A 19 22.10 3.75 -6.72
CA LEU A 19 22.15 3.51 -5.28
C LEU A 19 22.09 4.83 -4.49
N HIS A 20 22.90 5.83 -4.87
CA HIS A 20 22.89 7.15 -4.25
C HIS A 20 21.53 7.85 -4.46
N TYR A 21 20.96 7.78 -5.67
CA TYR A 21 19.65 8.35 -5.98
C TYR A 21 18.50 7.76 -5.14
N LEU A 22 18.47 6.43 -4.99
CA LEU A 22 17.52 5.74 -4.12
C LEU A 22 17.79 5.99 -2.63
N SER A 23 19.00 6.45 -2.29
CA SER A 23 19.44 6.75 -0.92
C SER A 23 19.32 8.23 -0.51
N LEU A 24 18.72 9.08 -1.36
CA LEU A 24 18.46 10.49 -1.06
C LEU A 24 17.75 10.67 0.29
N GLU A 25 18.26 11.59 1.11
CA GLU A 25 17.69 11.94 2.42
C GLU A 25 16.25 12.44 2.24
N LYS A 26 15.28 11.78 2.89
CA LYS A 26 13.88 12.19 2.80
C LYS A 26 13.65 13.57 3.45
N PRO A 27 12.68 14.36 2.97
CA PRO A 27 12.28 15.61 3.61
C PRO A 27 11.75 15.36 5.03
N LYS A 28 11.85 16.37 5.90
CA LYS A 28 11.34 16.25 7.27
C LYS A 28 9.82 16.29 7.24
N LEU A 29 9.18 15.24 7.73
CA LEU A 29 7.73 15.12 7.75
C LEU A 29 7.21 15.52 9.13
N LEU A 30 6.31 16.50 9.18
CA LEU A 30 5.70 17.00 10.42
C LEU A 30 4.19 16.75 10.41
N ALA A 31 3.76 15.77 11.20
CA ALA A 31 2.34 15.52 11.42
C ALA A 31 1.71 16.72 12.13
N THR A 32 0.60 17.23 11.59
CA THR A 32 -0.27 18.24 12.21
C THR A 32 -1.67 17.64 12.40
N PRO A 33 -1.89 16.77 13.41
CA PRO A 33 -3.09 15.94 13.48
C PRO A 33 -4.36 16.77 13.71
N GLN A 34 -5.08 17.07 12.64
CA GLN A 34 -6.39 17.73 12.67
C GLN A 34 -7.55 16.73 12.54
N SER A 35 -7.28 15.47 12.16
CA SER A 35 -8.30 14.45 12.02
C SER A 35 -8.79 13.95 13.38
N GLU A 36 -10.09 14.09 13.63
CA GLU A 36 -10.79 13.42 14.75
C GLU A 36 -10.71 11.89 14.65
N SER A 37 -10.53 11.35 13.42
CA SER A 37 -10.46 9.92 13.17
C SER A 37 -9.07 9.35 13.43
N ARG A 38 -8.84 8.97 14.69
CA ARG A 38 -7.63 8.23 15.14
C ARG A 38 -7.68 6.72 14.83
N THR A 39 -8.67 6.23 14.11
CA THR A 39 -8.86 4.79 13.86
C THR A 39 -8.40 4.38 12.46
N ASN A 40 -7.77 3.20 12.39
CA ASN A 40 -7.52 2.49 11.14
C ASN A 40 -8.86 2.05 10.51
N SER A 41 -8.91 2.01 9.18
CA SER A 41 -9.99 1.39 8.41
C SER A 41 -10.24 -0.06 8.87
N ARG A 42 -11.51 -0.47 8.96
CA ARG A 42 -11.89 -1.81 9.44
C ARG A 42 -12.95 -2.43 8.53
N ASN A 43 -12.69 -3.63 8.03
CA ASN A 43 -13.68 -4.43 7.32
C ASN A 43 -13.63 -5.88 7.81
N GLN A 44 -14.70 -6.35 8.45
CA GLN A 44 -14.75 -7.72 9.00
C GLN A 44 -14.61 -8.81 7.92
N LYS A 45 -14.90 -8.50 6.64
CA LYS A 45 -14.76 -9.40 5.50
C LYS A 45 -13.31 -9.54 4.98
N TRP A 46 -12.36 -8.75 5.50
CA TRP A 46 -10.95 -8.91 5.14
C TRP A 46 -10.42 -10.29 5.56
N LYS A 47 -9.61 -10.90 4.69
CA LYS A 47 -8.86 -12.11 4.98
C LYS A 47 -7.86 -11.85 6.12
N LYS A 48 -7.31 -12.91 6.72
CA LYS A 48 -6.26 -12.79 7.72
C LYS A 48 -5.17 -13.85 7.55
N PRO A 49 -3.91 -13.53 7.87
CA PRO A 49 -2.89 -14.55 8.03
C PRO A 49 -3.21 -15.44 9.24
N SER A 50 -2.79 -16.70 9.18
CA SER A 50 -2.79 -17.60 10.34
C SER A 50 -1.54 -17.46 11.21
N ARG A 51 -0.46 -16.90 10.67
CA ARG A 51 0.81 -16.64 11.36
C ARG A 51 1.45 -15.36 10.83
N ILE A 52 2.04 -14.59 11.74
CA ILE A 52 2.97 -13.51 11.44
C ILE A 52 4.38 -13.91 11.89
N SER A 53 5.39 -13.59 11.09
CA SER A 53 6.82 -13.71 11.44
C SER A 53 7.60 -12.51 10.89
N LYS A 54 8.83 -12.28 11.37
CA LYS A 54 9.72 -11.29 10.74
C LYS A 54 10.20 -11.80 9.38
N TRP A 55 10.49 -10.87 8.48
CA TRP A 55 11.13 -11.13 7.18
C TRP A 55 12.63 -10.77 7.31
N GLU A 56 13.42 -11.69 7.86
CA GLU A 56 14.80 -11.39 8.27
C GLU A 56 15.77 -11.26 7.07
N ASP A 57 15.45 -11.92 5.95
CA ASP A 57 16.21 -11.86 4.69
C ASP A 57 15.87 -10.63 3.80
N PHE A 58 15.00 -9.70 4.22
CA PHE A 58 14.76 -8.45 3.48
C PHE A 58 15.62 -7.31 4.05
N ASN A 59 16.89 -7.26 3.63
CA ASN A 59 17.91 -6.32 4.12
C ASN A 59 18.94 -6.01 3.01
N CYS A 60 19.83 -5.03 3.24
CA CYS A 60 20.81 -4.58 2.23
C CYS A 60 21.79 -5.69 1.79
N SER A 61 22.30 -6.50 2.71
CA SER A 61 23.20 -7.62 2.37
C SER A 61 22.50 -8.70 1.52
N SER A 62 21.19 -8.89 1.72
CA SER A 62 20.39 -9.77 0.89
C SER A 62 20.10 -9.13 -0.47
N LEU A 63 19.80 -7.83 -0.53
CA LEU A 63 19.73 -7.07 -1.78
C LEU A 63 21.02 -7.28 -2.58
N GLU A 64 22.19 -6.87 -2.06
CA GLU A 64 23.52 -7.03 -2.69
C GLU A 64 23.77 -8.43 -3.27
N LYS A 65 23.37 -9.49 -2.54
CA LYS A 65 23.60 -10.88 -2.97
C LYS A 65 22.59 -11.37 -4.02
N CYS A 66 21.30 -11.05 -3.89
CA CYS A 66 20.33 -11.21 -4.99
C CYS A 66 20.78 -10.42 -6.24
N CYS A 67 21.46 -9.30 -6.00
CA CYS A 67 21.89 -8.33 -6.99
C CYS A 67 23.20 -8.69 -7.70
N ALA A 68 23.96 -9.70 -7.26
CA ALA A 68 25.33 -9.97 -7.72
C ALA A 68 25.50 -10.30 -9.21
N GLY A 69 24.40 -10.41 -9.97
CA GLY A 69 24.38 -10.44 -11.43
C GLY A 69 23.88 -9.13 -12.05
N VAL A 70 22.57 -8.86 -11.95
CA VAL A 70 21.90 -7.80 -12.73
C VAL A 70 21.60 -6.55 -11.90
N PHE A 71 20.85 -6.66 -10.79
CA PHE A 71 20.46 -5.46 -10.02
C PHE A 71 21.62 -4.73 -9.35
N GLY A 72 22.76 -5.39 -9.11
CA GLY A 72 23.93 -4.79 -8.50
C GLY A 72 24.67 -3.89 -9.48
N GLU A 73 24.70 -4.28 -10.75
CA GLU A 73 25.16 -3.42 -11.83
C GLU A 73 24.15 -2.28 -12.07
N LEU A 74 22.84 -2.57 -12.09
CA LEU A 74 21.81 -1.53 -12.20
C LEU A 74 21.87 -0.49 -11.08
N LEU A 75 22.23 -0.87 -9.85
CA LEU A 75 22.44 0.05 -8.73
C LEU A 75 23.72 0.90 -8.86
N LYS A 76 24.73 0.41 -9.60
CA LYS A 76 25.97 1.15 -9.91
C LYS A 76 25.83 2.02 -11.16
N CYS A 77 24.86 1.76 -12.04
CA CYS A 77 24.63 2.56 -13.24
C CYS A 77 24.47 4.04 -12.88
N ASN A 78 25.15 4.89 -13.64
CA ASN A 78 25.03 6.35 -13.57
C ASN A 78 23.62 6.76 -14.02
N ILE A 79 22.94 7.54 -13.19
CA ILE A 79 21.61 8.07 -13.46
C ILE A 79 21.67 9.60 -13.46
N GLU A 80 21.04 10.25 -14.44
CA GLU A 80 20.92 11.71 -14.41
C GLU A 80 20.05 12.11 -13.19
N PRO A 81 20.52 12.96 -12.27
CA PRO A 81 19.73 13.35 -11.11
C PRO A 81 18.48 14.10 -11.58
N MET A 82 17.29 13.57 -11.27
CA MET A 82 16.05 14.26 -11.60
C MET A 82 16.01 15.63 -10.90
N LYS A 83 15.89 16.71 -11.68
CA LYS A 83 15.71 18.06 -11.15
C LYS A 83 14.30 18.23 -10.60
N PHE A 84 14.09 17.80 -9.35
CA PHE A 84 12.81 17.90 -8.68
C PHE A 84 12.50 19.35 -8.25
N PRO A 85 11.52 20.05 -8.87
CA PRO A 85 11.24 21.46 -8.57
C PRO A 85 10.55 21.67 -7.21
N HIS A 86 10.18 20.60 -6.51
CA HIS A 86 9.34 20.65 -5.30
C HIS A 86 10.07 20.25 -4.01
N LEU A 87 11.37 19.89 -4.07
CA LEU A 87 12.16 19.55 -2.88
C LEU A 87 12.61 20.76 -2.05
N GLY A 88 12.37 21.98 -2.54
CA GLY A 88 12.70 23.22 -1.83
C GLY A 88 11.89 23.49 -0.55
N LYS A 89 11.24 22.48 0.03
CA LYS A 89 10.60 22.53 1.34
C LYS A 89 11.27 21.53 2.27
N ASP A 90 12.15 22.03 3.13
CA ASP A 90 12.84 21.26 4.17
C ASP A 90 11.86 20.49 5.09
N VAL A 91 10.62 21.00 5.24
CA VAL A 91 9.56 20.43 6.06
C VAL A 91 8.24 20.34 5.29
N ILE A 92 7.65 19.14 5.29
CA ILE A 92 6.32 18.86 4.73
C ILE A 92 5.34 18.60 5.88
N THR A 93 4.27 19.40 5.95
CA THR A 93 3.20 19.23 6.95
C THR A 93 2.01 18.44 6.39
N PHE A 94 1.44 17.54 7.19
CA PHE A 94 0.32 16.70 6.78
C PHE A 94 -0.63 16.41 7.96
N ALA A 95 -1.94 16.40 7.70
CA ALA A 95 -2.97 16.27 8.75
C ALA A 95 -3.75 14.94 8.72
N ASN A 96 -3.65 14.18 7.63
CA ASN A 96 -4.34 12.92 7.38
C ASN A 96 -3.61 12.09 6.29
N GLU A 97 -4.11 10.89 5.96
CA GLU A 97 -3.51 9.97 4.97
C GLU A 97 -3.44 10.60 3.57
N GLU A 98 -4.55 11.18 3.09
CA GLU A 98 -4.63 11.88 1.79
C GLU A 98 -3.61 13.03 1.64
N ALA A 99 -3.36 13.79 2.73
CA ALA A 99 -2.36 14.85 2.75
C ALA A 99 -0.93 14.29 2.71
N LEU A 100 -0.66 13.18 3.40
CA LEU A 100 0.64 12.50 3.34
C LEU A 100 0.89 11.94 1.93
N GLU A 101 -0.12 11.34 1.30
CA GLU A 101 -0.05 10.88 -0.09
C GLU A 101 0.28 12.02 -1.04
N LYS A 102 -0.55 13.07 -1.06
CA LYS A 102 -0.41 14.18 -2.01
C LYS A 102 0.85 15.00 -1.80
N ALA A 103 1.27 15.23 -0.56
CA ALA A 103 2.38 16.12 -0.24
C ALA A 103 3.74 15.41 -0.18
N TYR A 104 3.79 14.14 0.23
CA TYR A 104 5.03 13.37 0.33
C TYR A 104 5.11 12.24 -0.69
N VAL A 105 4.16 11.30 -0.70
CA VAL A 105 4.31 10.09 -1.53
C VAL A 105 4.30 10.42 -3.03
N CYS A 106 3.35 11.24 -3.50
CA CYS A 106 3.28 11.70 -4.89
C CYS A 106 4.45 12.58 -5.32
N GLN A 107 5.05 13.36 -4.40
CA GLN A 107 6.04 14.40 -4.73
C GLN A 107 7.50 13.94 -4.52
N TRP A 108 7.70 12.92 -3.67
CA TRP A 108 9.01 12.38 -3.33
C TRP A 108 9.14 10.92 -3.77
N THR A 109 8.36 10.04 -3.15
CA THR A 109 8.54 8.57 -3.30
C THR A 109 8.23 8.12 -4.72
N TYR A 110 7.07 8.53 -5.26
CA TYR A 110 6.61 8.17 -6.60
C TYR A 110 7.62 8.51 -7.70
N PRO A 111 8.06 9.77 -7.87
CA PRO A 111 8.93 10.11 -9.00
C PRO A 111 10.36 9.57 -8.81
N ILE A 112 10.88 9.45 -7.58
CA ILE A 112 12.17 8.78 -7.34
C ILE A 112 12.08 7.30 -7.76
N VAL A 113 11.09 6.56 -7.25
CA VAL A 113 10.93 5.12 -7.54
C VAL A 113 10.64 4.87 -9.01
N ASN A 114 9.75 5.64 -9.65
CA ASN A 114 9.44 5.42 -11.07
C ASN A 114 10.58 5.83 -12.01
N HIS A 115 11.36 6.86 -11.68
CA HIS A 115 12.56 7.17 -12.45
C HIS A 115 13.60 6.06 -12.32
N ALA A 116 13.80 5.54 -11.09
CA ALA A 116 14.66 4.40 -10.82
C ALA A 116 14.22 3.10 -11.52
N LEU A 117 12.90 2.84 -11.60
CA LEU A 117 12.34 1.71 -12.36
C LEU A 117 12.55 1.91 -13.87
N SER A 118 12.23 3.09 -14.41
CA SER A 118 12.42 3.41 -15.84
C SER A 118 13.88 3.23 -16.27
N HIS A 119 14.82 3.73 -15.47
CA HIS A 119 16.25 3.57 -15.71
C HIS A 119 16.67 2.09 -15.63
N ALA A 120 16.27 1.36 -14.58
CA ALA A 120 16.58 -0.06 -14.42
C ALA A 120 16.09 -0.92 -15.60
N GLN A 121 14.89 -0.63 -16.13
CA GLN A 121 14.33 -1.31 -17.29
C GLN A 121 15.07 -0.97 -18.60
N SER A 122 15.48 0.28 -18.77
CA SER A 122 16.23 0.74 -19.95
C SER A 122 17.61 0.09 -20.00
N GLN A 123 18.33 0.08 -18.87
CA GLN A 123 19.63 -0.58 -18.73
C GLN A 123 19.53 -2.10 -18.89
N ALA A 124 18.50 -2.75 -18.34
CA ALA A 124 18.26 -4.17 -18.58
C ALA A 124 18.07 -4.48 -20.08
N LYS A 125 17.37 -3.61 -20.81
CA LYS A 125 17.19 -3.71 -22.27
C LYS A 125 18.50 -3.56 -23.05
N GLU A 126 19.41 -2.68 -22.60
CA GLU A 126 20.76 -2.55 -23.17
C GLU A 126 21.60 -3.83 -22.95
N LEU A 127 21.39 -4.54 -21.84
CA LEU A 127 21.97 -5.85 -21.55
C LEU A 127 21.27 -7.02 -22.30
N GLY A 128 20.32 -6.74 -23.19
CA GLY A 128 19.58 -7.75 -23.94
C GLY A 128 18.49 -8.48 -23.14
N ILE A 129 18.22 -8.06 -21.91
CA ILE A 129 17.11 -8.55 -21.08
C ILE A 129 15.86 -7.74 -21.46
N CYS A 130 14.74 -8.39 -21.76
CA CYS A 130 13.48 -7.71 -22.02
C CYS A 130 12.56 -7.76 -20.78
N PRO A 131 12.76 -6.90 -19.76
CA PRO A 131 11.86 -6.90 -18.61
C PRO A 131 10.45 -6.46 -19.01
N PRO A 132 9.40 -6.95 -18.32
CA PRO A 132 8.08 -6.38 -18.43
C PRO A 132 8.11 -4.92 -17.94
N PHE A 133 7.19 -4.10 -18.43
CA PHE A 133 7.07 -2.74 -17.91
C PHE A 133 6.47 -2.77 -16.50
N VAL A 134 7.13 -2.08 -15.57
CA VAL A 134 6.83 -2.02 -14.14
C VAL A 134 6.80 -0.56 -13.69
N GLU A 135 5.71 -0.17 -13.03
CA GLU A 135 5.50 1.19 -12.53
C GLU A 135 4.79 1.14 -11.17
N LEU A 136 5.18 2.02 -10.26
CA LEU A 136 4.41 2.39 -9.08
C LEU A 136 3.30 3.36 -9.49
N VAL A 137 2.05 3.00 -9.32
CA VAL A 137 0.87 3.83 -9.63
C VAL A 137 -0.05 4.00 -8.40
N PRO A 138 -0.92 5.02 -8.37
CA PRO A 138 -2.05 5.04 -7.44
C PRO A 138 -2.89 3.76 -7.63
N GLY A 139 -3.25 3.09 -6.54
CA GLY A 139 -3.89 1.77 -6.60
C GLY A 139 -5.26 1.77 -7.29
N GLY A 140 -5.88 2.95 -7.44
CA GLY A 140 -7.07 3.15 -8.27
C GLY A 140 -6.87 2.79 -9.75
N ASN A 141 -5.64 2.91 -10.27
CA ASN A 141 -5.27 2.71 -11.68
C ASN A 141 -4.94 1.25 -12.04
N ALA A 142 -4.76 0.36 -11.05
CA ALA A 142 -4.41 -1.03 -11.31
C ALA A 142 -5.64 -1.92 -11.57
N ARG A 143 -5.58 -2.75 -12.61
CA ARG A 143 -6.63 -3.75 -12.91
C ARG A 143 -6.66 -4.85 -11.84
N ARG A 144 -7.78 -5.59 -11.77
CA ARG A 144 -8.12 -6.57 -10.71
C ARG A 144 -8.31 -5.98 -9.29
N THR A 145 -8.47 -4.67 -9.15
CA THR A 145 -8.87 -4.09 -7.86
C THR A 145 -10.35 -4.35 -7.55
N PHE A 146 -10.60 -5.41 -6.75
CA PHE A 146 -11.90 -5.72 -6.14
C PHE A 146 -12.43 -4.54 -5.30
N ARG A 147 -13.63 -4.68 -4.70
CA ARG A 147 -14.31 -3.65 -3.89
C ARG A 147 -13.45 -2.94 -2.81
N ASN A 148 -12.33 -3.53 -2.38
CA ASN A 148 -11.31 -2.83 -1.60
C ASN A 148 -10.10 -2.59 -2.52
N LYS A 149 -9.91 -1.36 -2.99
CA LYS A 149 -8.72 -0.95 -3.72
C LYS A 149 -7.60 -0.59 -2.74
N PRO A 150 -6.33 -0.94 -3.01
CA PRO A 150 -5.19 -0.39 -2.29
C PRO A 150 -4.99 1.10 -2.64
N ASP A 151 -4.30 1.84 -1.78
CA ASP A 151 -3.94 3.24 -2.03
C ASP A 151 -2.88 3.34 -3.15
N TRP A 152 -1.99 2.35 -3.22
CA TRP A 152 -0.90 2.24 -4.19
C TRP A 152 -0.85 0.85 -4.84
N ALA A 153 -0.23 0.73 -6.01
CA ALA A 153 0.04 -0.54 -6.65
C ALA A 153 1.30 -0.47 -7.51
N GLY A 154 2.15 -1.49 -7.42
CA GLY A 154 3.02 -1.85 -8.54
C GLY A 154 2.20 -2.54 -9.62
N ILE A 155 2.20 -2.00 -10.83
CA ILE A 155 1.60 -2.63 -12.02
C ILE A 155 2.67 -3.33 -12.87
N ARG A 156 2.25 -4.36 -13.60
CA ARG A 156 3.04 -5.03 -14.64
C ARG A 156 2.26 -5.05 -15.94
N THR A 157 2.91 -4.71 -17.05
CA THR A 157 2.34 -4.81 -18.41
C THR A 157 3.39 -5.25 -19.44
N THR A 158 2.93 -5.83 -20.56
CA THR A 158 3.76 -6.19 -21.71
C THR A 158 4.16 -5.00 -22.57
N ALA A 159 3.40 -3.91 -22.53
CA ALA A 159 3.68 -2.67 -23.26
C ALA A 159 3.11 -1.48 -22.47
N PRO A 160 3.78 -0.31 -22.45
CA PRO A 160 3.33 0.86 -21.69
C PRO A 160 1.87 1.25 -21.99
N ASP A 161 1.45 1.15 -23.25
CA ASP A 161 0.12 1.56 -23.71
C ASP A 161 -0.97 0.48 -23.53
N ASP A 162 -0.64 -0.75 -23.11
CA ASP A 162 -1.62 -1.82 -22.89
C ASP A 162 -2.28 -1.70 -21.49
N ILE A 163 -3.13 -0.69 -21.38
CA ILE A 163 -3.98 -0.41 -20.19
C ILE A 163 -4.89 -1.62 -19.88
N ILE A 164 -5.22 -2.46 -20.86
CA ILE A 164 -6.06 -3.64 -20.67
C ILE A 164 -5.30 -4.71 -19.87
N ARG A 165 -3.96 -4.75 -19.92
CA ARG A 165 -3.12 -5.77 -19.25
C ARG A 165 -2.40 -5.32 -17.97
N THR A 166 -2.68 -4.16 -17.41
CA THR A 166 -2.04 -3.65 -16.17
C THR A 166 -2.44 -4.44 -14.91
N LEU A 167 -1.75 -5.55 -14.65
CA LEU A 167 -1.98 -6.38 -13.46
C LEU A 167 -1.35 -5.74 -12.23
N ASN A 168 -2.10 -5.63 -11.12
CA ASN A 168 -1.54 -5.32 -9.82
C ASN A 168 -0.66 -6.48 -9.32
N ILE A 169 0.65 -6.28 -9.27
CA ILE A 169 1.65 -7.25 -8.77
C ILE A 169 2.14 -6.94 -7.36
N LEU A 170 1.91 -5.71 -6.85
CA LEU A 170 2.41 -5.25 -5.55
C LEU A 170 1.46 -4.21 -4.93
N PRO A 171 0.42 -4.60 -4.18
CA PRO A 171 -0.45 -3.65 -3.49
C PRO A 171 0.27 -2.92 -2.34
N GLY A 172 0.03 -1.61 -2.24
CA GLY A 172 0.53 -0.74 -1.17
C GLY A 172 -0.59 0.07 -0.50
N ASP A 173 -0.43 0.44 0.77
CA ASP A 173 -1.43 1.17 1.57
C ASP A 173 -0.73 2.27 2.38
N THR A 174 -1.30 3.46 2.48
CA THR A 174 -0.71 4.60 3.22
C THR A 174 -1.23 4.60 4.65
N LYS A 175 -0.37 4.68 5.65
CA LYS A 175 -0.77 4.84 7.07
C LYS A 175 -0.01 6.00 7.70
N LEU A 176 -0.56 6.56 8.76
CA LEU A 176 0.11 7.59 9.56
C LEU A 176 0.77 6.90 10.76
N SER A 177 2.01 7.28 11.05
CA SER A 177 2.80 6.76 12.17
C SER A 177 2.07 6.87 13.51
N TYR A 178 1.27 7.93 13.71
CA TYR A 178 0.47 8.12 14.92
C TYR A 178 -0.82 7.28 14.98
N LYS A 179 -1.24 6.67 13.86
CA LYS A 179 -2.35 5.68 13.80
C LYS A 179 -1.85 4.25 13.92
N TRP A 180 -0.67 3.95 13.35
CA TRP A 180 -0.12 2.60 13.24
C TRP A 180 1.40 2.63 13.06
N LYS A 181 2.11 1.68 13.69
CA LYS A 181 3.56 1.45 13.50
C LYS A 181 3.87 -0.05 13.50
N SER A 182 4.92 -0.46 12.81
CA SER A 182 5.40 -1.86 12.79
C SER A 182 5.85 -2.37 14.17
N THR A 183 6.26 -1.48 15.06
CA THR A 183 6.61 -1.79 16.46
C THR A 183 5.43 -2.34 17.27
N GLN A 184 4.20 -2.18 16.77
CA GLN A 184 2.99 -2.78 17.34
C GLN A 184 2.74 -4.23 16.87
N ILE A 185 3.46 -4.71 15.85
CA ILE A 185 3.29 -6.05 15.29
C ILE A 185 3.93 -7.08 16.24
N VAL A 186 3.15 -8.09 16.63
CA VAL A 186 3.63 -9.22 17.44
C VAL A 186 3.82 -10.45 16.54
N PRO A 187 5.05 -10.95 16.32
CA PRO A 187 5.31 -12.19 15.59
C PRO A 187 4.76 -13.40 16.35
N LYS A 188 3.62 -13.95 15.91
CA LYS A 188 3.00 -15.15 16.49
C LYS A 188 2.01 -15.83 15.54
N ARG A 189 1.46 -16.97 15.97
CA ARG A 189 0.22 -17.51 15.40
C ARG A 189 -0.95 -16.59 15.80
N ILE A 190 -1.84 -16.31 14.86
CA ILE A 190 -2.96 -15.39 15.05
C ILE A 190 -4.13 -16.10 15.72
N ASP A 191 -4.62 -15.52 16.80
CA ASP A 191 -5.73 -16.03 17.61
C ASP A 191 -7.04 -15.24 17.38
N LYS A 192 -8.03 -15.40 18.28
CA LYS A 192 -9.31 -14.67 18.21
C LYS A 192 -9.23 -13.28 18.82
N TRP A 193 -8.30 -13.04 19.75
CA TRP A 193 -8.09 -11.76 20.42
C TRP A 193 -7.39 -10.75 19.50
N ASP A 194 -6.46 -11.21 18.65
CA ASP A 194 -5.82 -10.37 17.63
C ASP A 194 -6.83 -9.68 16.70
N MET A 195 -7.96 -10.34 16.43
CA MET A 195 -9.03 -9.84 15.57
C MET A 195 -9.67 -8.53 16.06
N THR A 196 -9.57 -8.23 17.35
CA THR A 196 -10.12 -6.98 17.92
C THR A 196 -9.07 -5.89 18.05
N GLN A 197 -7.79 -6.20 17.89
CA GLN A 197 -6.69 -5.26 18.12
C GLN A 197 -6.60 -4.22 16.99
N THR A 198 -6.34 -2.97 17.35
CA THR A 198 -6.23 -1.85 16.40
C THR A 198 -5.05 -1.98 15.46
N TRP A 199 -3.92 -2.53 15.94
CA TRP A 199 -2.69 -2.73 15.18
C TRP A 199 -2.83 -3.79 14.08
N PHE A 200 -3.76 -4.75 14.22
CA PHE A 200 -3.88 -5.88 13.28
C PHE A 200 -4.65 -5.52 12.00
N TRP A 201 -5.40 -4.41 11.99
CA TRP A 201 -6.26 -4.03 10.86
C TRP A 201 -5.50 -3.75 9.55
N PRO A 202 -4.41 -2.95 9.52
CA PRO A 202 -3.64 -2.74 8.29
C PRO A 202 -3.01 -4.03 7.74
N LEU A 203 -2.63 -4.98 8.61
CA LEU A 203 -2.09 -6.26 8.17
C LEU A 203 -3.17 -7.12 7.50
N ARG A 204 -4.41 -7.13 8.03
CA ARG A 204 -5.57 -7.75 7.35
C ARG A 204 -5.88 -7.09 6.01
N GLN A 205 -5.70 -5.77 5.92
CA GLN A 205 -5.92 -4.98 4.70
C GLN A 205 -4.94 -5.41 3.60
N ILE A 206 -3.62 -5.31 3.84
CA ILE A 206 -2.57 -5.77 2.91
C ILE A 206 -2.73 -7.25 2.57
N PHE A 207 -2.87 -8.13 3.58
CA PHE A 207 -3.04 -9.56 3.34
C PHE A 207 -4.28 -9.85 2.47
N THR A 208 -5.34 -9.05 2.59
CA THR A 208 -6.51 -9.17 1.72
C THR A 208 -6.19 -8.77 0.28
N TYR A 209 -5.45 -7.67 0.06
CA TYR A 209 -5.04 -7.26 -1.27
C TYR A 209 -4.17 -8.32 -1.93
N CYS A 210 -3.10 -8.77 -1.27
CA CYS A 210 -2.21 -9.83 -1.75
C CYS A 210 -2.99 -11.09 -2.12
N MET A 211 -3.85 -11.57 -1.21
CA MET A 211 -4.67 -12.77 -1.41
C MET A 211 -5.83 -12.58 -2.40
N ASN A 212 -6.11 -11.38 -2.88
CA ASN A 212 -7.11 -11.08 -3.90
C ASN A 212 -6.47 -10.94 -5.28
N SER A 213 -5.36 -10.19 -5.39
CA SER A 213 -4.61 -10.00 -6.62
C SER A 213 -3.70 -11.20 -6.98
N ASN A 214 -3.67 -12.23 -6.13
CA ASN A 214 -2.75 -13.38 -6.19
C ASN A 214 -1.27 -13.00 -6.03
N THR A 215 -0.96 -11.92 -5.29
CA THR A 215 0.40 -11.41 -5.16
C THR A 215 1.09 -11.87 -3.89
N ARG A 216 2.37 -12.21 -4.03
CA ARG A 216 3.33 -12.61 -3.01
C ARG A 216 3.74 -11.47 -2.09
N TYR A 217 3.80 -10.26 -2.63
CA TYR A 217 4.35 -9.09 -1.95
C TYR A 217 3.28 -8.02 -1.73
N GLY A 218 3.57 -7.11 -0.79
CA GLY A 218 2.83 -5.87 -0.54
C GLY A 218 3.60 -4.98 0.44
N TYR A 219 3.15 -3.75 0.65
CA TYR A 219 3.79 -2.84 1.60
C TYR A 219 2.82 -1.87 2.29
N ILE A 220 3.22 -1.32 3.44
CA ILE A 220 2.61 -0.11 4.01
C ILE A 220 3.66 0.99 3.98
N ILE A 221 3.28 2.19 3.53
CA ILE A 221 4.12 3.39 3.63
C ILE A 221 3.54 4.35 4.68
N SER A 222 4.41 4.99 5.45
CA SER A 222 4.06 6.01 6.42
C SER A 222 5.09 7.15 6.46
N ASP A 223 4.83 8.14 7.28
CA ASP A 223 5.74 9.26 7.53
C ASP A 223 7.02 8.87 8.30
N GLU A 224 7.07 7.72 8.96
CA GLU A 224 8.25 7.24 9.71
C GLU A 224 8.91 5.98 9.14
N GLU A 225 8.18 5.16 8.37
CA GLU A 225 8.67 3.86 7.90
C GLU A 225 7.93 3.35 6.65
N VAL A 226 8.61 2.48 5.90
CA VAL A 226 7.99 1.51 4.98
C VAL A 226 8.03 0.14 5.64
N VAL A 227 6.94 -0.63 5.56
CA VAL A 227 6.90 -2.02 6.02
C VAL A 227 6.66 -2.92 4.81
N ALA A 228 7.68 -3.67 4.42
CA ALA A 228 7.63 -4.66 3.36
C ALA A 228 7.00 -5.96 3.86
N PHE A 229 6.21 -6.64 3.02
CA PHE A 229 5.56 -7.91 3.36
C PHE A 229 5.77 -9.01 2.31
N ARG A 230 5.94 -10.26 2.78
CA ARG A 230 5.95 -11.49 1.96
C ARG A 230 4.86 -12.45 2.45
N VAL A 231 3.99 -12.90 1.56
CA VAL A 231 2.76 -13.66 1.86
C VAL A 231 2.83 -15.07 1.26
N ARG A 232 2.66 -16.09 2.10
CA ARG A 232 2.57 -17.51 1.71
C ARG A 232 1.15 -18.06 1.89
N VAL A 233 0.71 -18.93 0.99
CA VAL A 233 -0.53 -19.71 1.15
C VAL A 233 -0.27 -21.06 1.85
N PRO A 234 -1.27 -21.73 2.44
CA PRO A 234 -1.10 -23.10 2.93
C PRO A 234 -0.92 -24.09 1.76
N HIS A 235 -0.09 -25.12 1.93
CA HIS A 235 0.14 -26.18 0.93
C HIS A 235 -1.14 -26.79 0.35
N ASP A 236 -2.15 -27.02 1.19
CA ASP A 236 -3.40 -27.66 0.77
C ASP A 236 -4.21 -26.80 -0.20
N ARG A 237 -3.93 -25.49 -0.27
CA ARG A 237 -4.59 -24.53 -1.16
C ARG A 237 -4.08 -24.60 -2.60
N LEU A 238 -2.87 -25.12 -2.81
CA LEU A 238 -2.30 -25.34 -4.14
C LEU A 238 -2.75 -26.67 -4.75
N LYS A 239 -3.21 -27.64 -3.94
CA LYS A 239 -3.70 -28.95 -4.36
C LYS A 239 -5.15 -28.89 -4.86
N ASN A 240 -5.44 -27.99 -5.80
CA ASN A 240 -6.74 -27.92 -6.47
C ASN A 240 -6.93 -29.16 -7.35
N LYS A 241 -7.55 -30.21 -6.78
CA LYS A 241 -8.09 -31.31 -7.58
C LYS A 241 -9.31 -30.79 -8.37
N PRO A 242 -9.38 -30.97 -9.69
CA PRO A 242 -10.56 -30.58 -10.46
C PRO A 242 -11.81 -31.27 -9.90
N GLY A 243 -12.92 -30.54 -9.85
CA GLY A 243 -14.21 -31.03 -9.38
C GLY A 243 -14.47 -30.97 -7.86
N ARG A 244 -13.45 -30.75 -7.00
CA ARG A 244 -13.71 -30.51 -5.57
C ARG A 244 -13.99 -29.02 -5.36
N LYS A 245 -15.22 -28.66 -4.94
CA LYS A 245 -15.55 -27.29 -4.49
C LYS A 245 -14.45 -26.85 -3.52
N VAL A 246 -13.66 -25.84 -3.92
CA VAL A 246 -12.58 -25.30 -3.08
C VAL A 246 -13.23 -24.89 -1.77
N VAL A 247 -12.98 -25.66 -0.71
CA VAL A 247 -13.36 -25.27 0.62
C VAL A 247 -12.60 -23.97 0.85
N ARG A 248 -13.31 -22.85 0.78
CA ARG A 248 -12.78 -21.52 1.08
C ARG A 248 -12.42 -21.54 2.56
N SER A 249 -11.24 -22.10 2.88
CA SER A 249 -10.60 -21.97 4.18
C SER A 249 -10.53 -20.47 4.40
N LYS A 250 -11.41 -19.98 5.30
CA LYS A 250 -11.67 -18.54 5.45
C LYS A 250 -10.39 -17.80 5.86
N ASP A 251 -9.53 -18.54 6.56
CA ASP A 251 -8.24 -18.13 7.05
C ASP A 251 -7.18 -19.14 6.59
N GLY A 252 -5.91 -18.71 6.50
CA GLY A 252 -4.80 -19.60 6.20
C GLY A 252 -3.75 -18.95 5.32
N GLY A 253 -2.54 -18.86 5.85
CA GLY A 253 -1.37 -18.26 5.21
C GLY A 253 -0.39 -17.71 6.25
N THR A 254 0.85 -17.48 5.84
CA THR A 254 1.86 -16.82 6.67
C THR A 254 2.18 -15.46 6.05
N MET A 255 2.28 -14.44 6.90
CA MET A 255 2.68 -13.09 6.51
C MET A 255 3.99 -12.76 7.21
N GLU A 256 5.03 -12.54 6.43
CA GLU A 256 6.32 -12.05 6.92
C GLU A 256 6.39 -10.53 6.73
N TYR A 257 7.07 -9.82 7.63
CA TYR A 257 7.23 -8.38 7.54
C TYR A 257 8.66 -7.91 7.87
N ALA A 258 9.15 -6.91 7.12
CA ALA A 258 10.38 -6.19 7.40
C ALA A 258 10.08 -4.69 7.47
N PRO A 259 10.31 -4.02 8.62
CA PRO A 259 10.20 -2.57 8.73
C PRO A 259 11.51 -1.89 8.32
N ILE A 260 11.37 -0.82 7.54
CA ILE A 260 12.44 0.06 7.05
C ILE A 260 12.14 1.46 7.58
N TYR A 261 12.79 1.81 8.68
CA TYR A 261 12.60 3.10 9.34
C TYR A 261 13.32 4.22 8.58
N SER A 262 12.78 5.43 8.64
CA SER A 262 13.48 6.61 8.15
C SER A 262 14.58 7.09 9.08
N ALA A 263 14.44 6.88 10.40
CA ALA A 263 15.41 7.36 11.39
C ALA A 263 16.77 6.65 11.29
N THR A 264 16.85 5.51 10.59
CA THR A 264 18.09 4.77 10.30
C THR A 264 18.75 5.21 8.98
N GLN A 265 18.18 6.18 8.26
CA GLN A 265 18.73 6.74 7.02
C GLN A 265 19.73 7.85 7.34
N GLU A 266 20.90 7.49 7.87
CA GLU A 266 22.06 8.39 7.84
C GLU A 266 22.61 8.42 6.40
N ALA A 267 22.55 9.58 5.75
CA ALA A 267 23.03 9.76 4.39
C ALA A 267 24.51 9.33 4.28
N GLY A 268 24.82 8.49 3.28
CA GLY A 268 26.18 7.99 3.04
C GLY A 268 26.61 6.76 3.84
N LYS A 269 25.78 6.18 4.71
CA LYS A 269 26.05 4.83 5.26
C LYS A 269 25.56 3.76 4.27
N GLU A 270 26.51 3.25 3.47
CA GLU A 270 26.29 2.37 2.30
C GLU A 270 25.46 1.09 2.56
N ASN A 271 25.31 0.65 3.82
CA ASN A 271 24.72 -0.64 4.17
C ASN A 271 23.24 -0.59 4.64
N ASN A 272 22.58 0.58 4.59
CA ASN A 272 21.22 0.74 5.10
C ASN A 272 20.18 0.85 3.98
N LEU A 273 19.19 -0.05 4.00
CA LEU A 273 18.06 -0.02 3.08
C LEU A 273 17.18 1.22 3.36
N THR A 274 17.00 2.09 2.37
CA THR A 274 16.11 3.27 2.48
C THR A 274 14.66 2.92 2.11
N MET A 275 13.71 3.81 2.43
CA MET A 275 12.29 3.63 2.07
C MET A 275 12.10 3.56 0.55
N ASN A 276 12.75 4.42 -0.22
CA ASN A 276 12.67 4.42 -1.69
C ASN A 276 13.33 3.16 -2.27
N MET A 277 14.51 2.78 -1.78
CA MET A 277 15.20 1.56 -2.23
C MET A 277 14.40 0.28 -1.90
N ALA A 278 13.76 0.22 -0.72
CA ALA A 278 12.88 -0.89 -0.34
C ALA A 278 11.68 -1.02 -1.28
N ILE A 279 11.01 0.10 -1.61
CA ILE A 279 9.86 0.09 -2.52
C ILE A 279 10.30 -0.29 -3.94
N TRP A 280 11.39 0.28 -4.45
CA TRP A 280 11.97 -0.08 -5.75
C TRP A 280 12.30 -1.58 -5.82
N TRP A 281 12.99 -2.13 -4.81
CA TRP A 281 13.32 -3.55 -4.77
C TRP A 281 12.09 -4.46 -4.72
N LEU A 282 11.04 -4.08 -3.97
CA LEU A 282 9.78 -4.83 -3.96
C LEU A 282 9.08 -4.88 -5.32
N HIS A 283 9.12 -3.78 -6.09
CA HIS A 283 8.56 -3.76 -7.45
C HIS A 283 9.29 -4.75 -8.36
N LEU A 284 10.62 -4.79 -8.26
CA LEU A 284 11.46 -5.71 -9.02
C LEU A 284 11.27 -7.18 -8.62
N LEU A 285 11.20 -7.48 -7.32
CA LEU A 285 10.87 -8.82 -6.82
C LEU A 285 9.49 -9.29 -7.28
N ALA A 286 8.49 -8.40 -7.24
CA ALA A 286 7.14 -8.68 -7.72
C ALA A 286 7.09 -8.84 -9.26
N ALA A 287 7.91 -8.10 -10.00
CA ALA A 287 8.00 -8.24 -11.45
C ALA A 287 8.59 -9.59 -11.86
N ASN A 288 9.63 -10.05 -11.15
CA ASN A 288 10.26 -11.36 -11.34
C ASN A 288 9.31 -12.52 -11.00
N ASN A 289 8.72 -12.50 -9.81
CA ASN A 289 7.81 -13.55 -9.33
C ASN A 289 6.79 -12.99 -8.33
N SER A 290 5.63 -12.57 -8.85
CA SER A 290 4.51 -12.12 -8.04
C SER A 290 3.69 -13.25 -7.42
N ASP A 291 3.85 -14.51 -7.79
CA ASP A 291 2.82 -15.52 -7.50
C ASP A 291 2.82 -16.04 -6.06
N LEU A 292 1.61 -16.25 -5.53
CA LEU A 292 1.39 -16.88 -4.23
C LEU A 292 1.78 -18.36 -4.22
N GLN A 293 2.83 -18.70 -3.49
CA GLN A 293 3.29 -20.08 -3.28
C GLN A 293 3.17 -20.50 -1.81
N ALA A 294 3.33 -21.80 -1.56
CA ALA A 294 3.24 -22.35 -0.21
C ALA A 294 4.52 -22.14 0.61
N ASN A 295 5.66 -22.29 -0.05
CA ASN A 295 6.99 -22.01 0.47
C ASN A 295 7.68 -21.05 -0.50
N TYR A 296 8.64 -20.30 0.01
CA TYR A 296 9.60 -19.55 -0.80
C TYR A 296 10.99 -19.90 -0.26
N GLY A 297 12.00 -19.86 -1.12
CA GLY A 297 13.38 -19.90 -0.67
C GLY A 297 13.76 -18.64 0.13
N PRO A 298 14.94 -18.64 0.76
CA PRO A 298 15.67 -17.41 1.09
C PRO A 298 15.71 -16.45 -0.12
N LEU A 299 15.62 -15.14 0.13
CA LEU A 299 15.72 -14.14 -0.94
C LEU A 299 17.00 -14.26 -1.76
N ILE A 300 18.13 -14.60 -1.11
CA ILE A 300 19.43 -14.79 -1.77
C ILE A 300 19.39 -15.84 -2.90
N ASP A 301 18.45 -16.78 -2.85
CA ASP A 301 18.27 -17.83 -3.85
C ASP A 301 17.29 -17.43 -4.98
N GLU A 302 16.68 -16.23 -4.92
CA GLU A 302 15.83 -15.70 -5.99
C GLU A 302 16.69 -15.28 -7.19
N THR A 303 16.75 -16.14 -8.22
CA THR A 303 17.30 -15.75 -9.52
C THR A 303 16.32 -14.85 -10.28
N LEU A 304 16.86 -13.97 -11.11
CA LEU A 304 16.10 -12.97 -11.87
C LEU A 304 15.74 -13.45 -13.28
N ASP A 305 15.82 -14.76 -13.52
CA ASP A 305 15.53 -15.39 -14.81
C ASP A 305 14.05 -15.25 -15.21
N GLY A 306 13.18 -14.98 -14.23
CA GLY A 306 11.77 -14.63 -14.42
C GLY A 306 11.56 -13.20 -14.92
N LEU A 307 12.52 -12.29 -14.72
CA LEU A 307 12.40 -10.89 -15.11
C LEU A 307 12.26 -10.74 -16.63
N GLY A 308 12.84 -11.62 -17.44
CA GLY A 308 12.67 -11.60 -18.91
C GLY A 308 11.43 -12.34 -19.43
N GLN A 309 10.63 -12.96 -18.56
CA GLN A 309 9.49 -13.78 -18.99
C GLN A 309 8.25 -12.92 -19.17
N ALA A 310 7.62 -13.03 -20.35
CA ALA A 310 6.32 -12.42 -20.59
C ALA A 310 5.32 -12.88 -19.52
N PRO A 311 4.38 -12.01 -19.09
CA PRO A 311 3.35 -12.42 -18.14
C PRO A 311 2.64 -13.67 -18.64
N GLY A 312 2.71 -14.74 -17.86
CA GLY A 312 1.88 -15.92 -18.08
C GLY A 312 0.44 -15.46 -18.28
N ALA A 313 -0.23 -15.98 -19.31
CA ALA A 313 -1.59 -15.58 -19.64
C ALA A 313 -2.43 -15.61 -18.35
N PRO A 314 -3.17 -14.54 -18.01
CA PRO A 314 -3.99 -14.55 -16.82
C PRO A 314 -4.86 -15.81 -16.88
N PRO A 315 -5.00 -16.57 -15.78
CA PRO A 315 -5.87 -17.73 -15.79
C PRO A 315 -7.23 -17.31 -16.31
N ASP A 316 -7.79 -18.13 -17.20
CA ASP A 316 -9.10 -17.90 -17.82
C ASP A 316 -10.19 -18.12 -16.77
N ASP A 317 -10.25 -17.14 -15.86
CA ASP A 317 -11.16 -17.02 -14.74
C ASP A 317 -12.55 -16.68 -15.31
N GLY A 318 -13.16 -17.58 -16.08
CA GLY A 318 -14.41 -17.33 -16.80
C GLY A 318 -15.44 -16.63 -15.92
N GLU A 319 -15.61 -15.33 -16.13
CA GLU A 319 -16.30 -14.42 -15.18
C GLU A 319 -17.81 -14.66 -15.19
N GLN A 320 -18.25 -15.70 -14.49
CA GLN A 320 -19.60 -15.71 -13.93
C GLN A 320 -19.67 -14.68 -12.81
N ILE A 321 -19.97 -13.45 -13.20
CA ILE A 321 -20.43 -12.40 -12.29
C ILE A 321 -21.78 -12.88 -11.72
N ASP A 322 -21.77 -13.37 -10.48
CA ASP A 322 -22.98 -13.65 -9.70
C ASP A 322 -23.73 -12.32 -9.43
N GLU A 323 -24.60 -11.91 -10.37
CA GLU A 323 -25.48 -10.75 -10.20
C GLU A 323 -26.61 -10.99 -9.18
N ASN A 324 -26.80 -12.23 -8.72
CA ASN A 324 -27.85 -12.61 -7.78
C ASN A 324 -27.48 -12.31 -6.31
N LEU A 325 -27.63 -11.05 -5.90
CA LEU A 325 -27.80 -10.68 -4.48
C LEU A 325 -28.95 -9.67 -4.29
N ASP A 326 -30.10 -10.25 -3.92
CA ASP A 326 -31.29 -9.65 -3.29
C ASP A 326 -31.93 -8.41 -3.94
N GLY A 327 -32.99 -8.68 -4.72
CA GLY A 327 -34.01 -7.68 -5.01
C GLY A 327 -34.95 -7.46 -3.82
N THR A 328 -35.04 -6.23 -3.32
CA THR A 328 -36.25 -5.73 -2.66
C THR A 328 -37.02 -4.87 -3.64
N GLY A 329 -38.10 -5.40 -4.20
CA GLY A 329 -38.81 -4.78 -5.30
C GLY A 329 -39.52 -3.47 -4.94
N ARG A 330 -39.57 -2.54 -5.90
CA ARG A 330 -40.60 -1.50 -5.97
C ARG A 330 -40.93 -1.22 -7.44
N ALA A 331 -42.05 -1.75 -7.91
CA ALA A 331 -42.51 -1.58 -9.28
C ALA A 331 -43.22 -0.24 -9.49
N SER A 332 -43.05 0.36 -10.68
CA SER A 332 -43.97 1.28 -11.43
C SER A 332 -43.16 1.98 -12.55
N PRO A 333 -43.79 2.42 -13.66
CA PRO A 333 -44.37 1.55 -14.68
C PRO A 333 -43.84 1.86 -16.10
N THR A 334 -44.18 0.99 -17.05
CA THR A 334 -43.81 1.07 -18.47
C THR A 334 -44.46 2.27 -19.19
N THR A 335 -43.66 2.97 -20.01
CA THR A 335 -44.15 3.75 -21.16
C THR A 335 -43.37 3.35 -22.40
N THR A 336 -44.07 3.02 -23.48
CA THR A 336 -43.52 2.60 -24.78
C THR A 336 -43.84 3.68 -25.84
N VAL A 337 -43.23 3.58 -27.03
CA VAL A 337 -43.47 4.39 -28.26
C VAL A 337 -42.67 5.72 -28.27
N ALA A 338 -41.97 6.14 -29.35
CA ALA A 338 -41.87 5.63 -30.74
C ALA A 338 -40.40 5.54 -31.23
N ALA A 339 -40.20 4.90 -32.37
CA ALA A 339 -38.98 5.01 -33.19
C ALA A 339 -38.98 6.31 -34.02
N ASN A 340 -37.81 6.74 -34.50
CA ASN A 340 -37.69 7.39 -35.81
C ASN A 340 -36.25 7.32 -36.37
N ASP A 341 -36.21 7.29 -37.70
CA ASP A 341 -35.11 6.88 -38.58
C ASP A 341 -33.82 7.74 -38.64
N SER A 342 -32.75 7.03 -39.00
CA SER A 342 -31.65 7.41 -39.92
C SER A 342 -31.04 8.82 -39.92
N VAL A 343 -29.74 8.91 -39.63
CA VAL A 343 -28.74 9.63 -40.44
C VAL A 343 -27.43 8.84 -40.47
N THR A 344 -26.82 8.69 -41.64
CA THR A 344 -25.47 8.17 -41.86
C THR A 344 -24.45 9.30 -41.93
N ASP A 345 -23.31 9.24 -41.23
CA ASP A 345 -22.08 9.80 -41.79
C ASP A 345 -20.74 9.27 -41.22
N SER A 346 -19.94 8.76 -42.16
CA SER A 346 -18.49 8.91 -42.40
C SER A 346 -17.48 9.33 -41.30
N PHE A 347 -16.53 8.42 -41.06
CA PHE A 347 -15.08 8.61 -40.79
C PHE A 347 -14.51 9.98 -40.34
N ALA A 348 -13.87 9.98 -39.15
CA ALA A 348 -12.52 10.54 -38.96
C ALA A 348 -11.88 10.04 -37.63
N THR A 349 -10.88 9.16 -37.70
CA THR A 349 -10.10 8.72 -36.53
C THR A 349 -8.91 9.65 -36.31
N GLN A 350 -9.01 10.57 -35.35
CA GLN A 350 -7.88 11.38 -34.88
C GLN A 350 -7.12 10.66 -33.76
N PRO A 351 -5.76 10.65 -33.75
CA PRO A 351 -4.98 10.05 -32.67
C PRO A 351 -5.05 10.93 -31.40
N SER A 352 -5.41 10.31 -30.28
CA SER A 352 -5.53 11.00 -29.00
C SER A 352 -4.16 11.15 -28.31
N ALA A 353 -3.59 12.35 -28.34
CA ALA A 353 -2.36 12.68 -27.62
C ALA A 353 -2.65 12.96 -26.12
N TYR A 354 -2.71 11.91 -25.30
CA TYR A 354 -2.77 12.05 -23.84
C TYR A 354 -1.39 12.33 -23.23
N TYR A 355 -0.97 13.60 -23.26
CA TYR A 355 0.08 14.09 -22.37
C TYR A 355 -0.52 14.46 -21.01
N HIS A 356 -0.15 13.72 -19.96
CA HIS A 356 -0.43 14.12 -18.57
C HIS A 356 0.50 15.28 -18.14
N SER A 357 0.17 16.49 -18.58
CA SER A 357 0.82 17.71 -18.12
C SER A 357 0.28 18.11 -16.74
N PHE A 358 1.06 17.83 -15.69
CA PHE A 358 0.89 18.49 -14.39
C PHE A 358 1.53 19.89 -14.45
N GLY A 359 0.75 20.87 -14.90
CA GLY A 359 1.18 22.27 -14.95
C GLY A 359 1.44 22.85 -13.54
N PRO A 360 2.38 23.80 -13.39
CA PRO A 360 2.71 24.40 -12.11
C PRO A 360 1.61 25.37 -11.64
N LEU A 361 1.09 25.17 -10.43
CA LEU A 361 0.19 26.12 -9.77
C LEU A 361 0.99 27.31 -9.22
N THR A 362 1.09 28.38 -10.01
CA THR A 362 1.50 29.70 -9.53
C THR A 362 0.34 30.39 -8.79
N GLY A 363 0.66 31.14 -7.74
CA GLY A 363 -0.31 31.50 -6.72
C GLY A 363 -1.22 32.70 -7.05
N LEU A 364 -2.40 32.71 -6.44
CA LEU A 364 -3.22 33.91 -6.24
C LEU A 364 -3.60 34.01 -4.76
N THR A 365 -3.11 35.04 -4.09
CA THR A 365 -3.52 35.41 -2.73
C THR A 365 -4.92 36.03 -2.77
N GLY A 366 -5.95 35.22 -2.54
CA GLY A 366 -7.35 35.64 -2.50
C GLY A 366 -7.96 35.49 -1.10
N SER A 367 -8.49 36.58 -0.55
CA SER A 367 -9.19 36.59 0.74
C SER A 367 -10.49 35.79 0.68
N PHE A 368 -10.65 34.77 1.54
CA PHE A 368 -11.89 34.02 1.67
C PHE A 368 -12.83 34.67 2.68
N ALA A 369 -13.80 35.44 2.19
CA ALA A 369 -14.98 35.82 2.94
C ALA A 369 -15.90 34.61 3.16
N SER A 370 -16.46 34.49 4.37
CA SER A 370 -17.29 33.37 4.80
C SER A 370 -18.63 33.31 4.04
N ILE A 371 -18.89 32.18 3.37
CA ILE A 371 -20.23 31.82 2.90
C ILE A 371 -20.72 30.62 3.71
N ARG A 372 -21.72 30.87 4.57
CA ARG A 372 -22.41 29.85 5.36
C ARG A 372 -23.25 28.95 4.45
N SER A 373 -22.94 27.66 4.42
CA SER A 373 -23.87 26.65 3.89
C SER A 373 -24.88 26.23 4.98
N THR A 374 -26.16 26.49 4.73
CA THR A 374 -27.27 26.13 5.62
C THR A 374 -27.65 24.65 5.43
N ARG A 375 -27.23 23.78 6.37
CA ARG A 375 -27.61 22.37 6.33
C ARG A 375 -28.87 22.12 7.18
N SER A 376 -29.91 21.64 6.49
CA SER A 376 -31.22 21.27 7.05
C SER A 376 -31.13 20.33 8.27
N THR A 377 -31.88 20.65 9.32
CA THR A 377 -31.97 19.89 10.57
C THR A 377 -33.09 18.85 10.52
N ALA A 378 -32.73 17.59 10.27
CA ALA A 378 -33.67 16.48 10.39
C ALA A 378 -34.02 16.20 11.87
N SER A 379 -35.31 16.36 12.20
CA SER A 379 -35.87 16.15 13.54
C SER A 379 -35.61 14.73 14.09
N LYS A 380 -34.91 14.64 15.23
CA LYS A 380 -34.85 13.42 16.04
C LYS A 380 -36.00 13.42 17.04
N ARG A 381 -36.90 12.44 16.94
CA ARG A 381 -37.93 12.18 17.96
C ARG A 381 -37.28 11.84 19.30
N LYS A 382 -37.63 12.59 20.34
CA LYS A 382 -37.44 12.18 21.75
C LYS A 382 -38.15 10.84 21.99
N ARG A 383 -37.50 9.96 22.75
CA ARG A 383 -38.17 9.02 23.65
C ARG A 383 -37.72 9.40 25.04
N ASP A 384 -38.68 9.65 25.91
CA ASP A 384 -38.40 10.14 27.26
C ASP A 384 -37.87 9.00 28.14
N SER A 385 -36.91 9.35 29.00
CA SER A 385 -36.31 8.46 29.98
C SER A 385 -37.06 8.60 31.30
N ALA A 386 -37.48 7.48 31.90
CA ALA A 386 -37.97 7.45 33.26
C ALA A 386 -36.81 7.08 34.21
N GLU A 387 -36.50 7.98 35.15
CA GLU A 387 -35.64 7.68 36.30
C GLU A 387 -36.40 6.82 37.32
N PRO A 388 -35.67 6.04 38.14
CA PRO A 388 -36.06 5.84 39.52
C PRO A 388 -34.96 6.34 40.49
N THR A 389 -35.42 6.94 41.58
CA THR A 389 -34.63 7.64 42.58
C THR A 389 -33.91 6.73 43.58
N THR A 390 -32.83 7.30 44.11
CA THR A 390 -31.93 6.87 45.20
C THR A 390 -32.56 6.14 46.40
N GLU A 391 -31.76 5.25 47.00
CA GLU A 391 -31.96 4.60 48.31
C GLU A 391 -32.20 5.58 49.48
N PRO A 392 -32.58 5.04 50.66
CA PRO A 392 -31.59 5.11 51.75
C PRO A 392 -31.42 3.81 52.57
N SER A 393 -30.19 3.28 52.59
CA SER A 393 -29.76 2.20 53.48
C SER A 393 -29.73 2.61 54.97
N LYS A 394 -30.28 1.76 55.86
CA LYS A 394 -30.14 1.89 57.33
C LYS A 394 -29.89 0.53 58.01
N ARG A 395 -28.68 0.40 58.59
CA ARG A 395 -28.36 -0.17 59.94
C ARG A 395 -29.39 -1.14 60.57
N LYS A 396 -29.04 -2.30 61.17
CA LYS A 396 -28.02 -2.50 62.24
C LYS A 396 -28.07 -3.94 62.81
N LYS A 397 -26.99 -4.36 63.51
CA LYS A 397 -26.84 -5.55 64.42
C LYS A 397 -26.92 -6.91 63.67
N GLY A 398 -26.16 -7.96 63.97
CA GLY A 398 -25.30 -8.43 65.09
C GLY A 398 -25.35 -9.98 65.01
N LYS A 399 -24.45 -10.82 65.54
CA LYS A 399 -23.62 -10.82 66.76
C LYS A 399 -22.75 -12.11 66.77
N ALA A 400 -21.62 -12.13 67.51
CA ALA A 400 -20.79 -13.31 67.91
C ALA A 400 -20.10 -14.14 66.79
N GLN A 401 -18.80 -14.47 66.80
CA GLN A 401 -17.86 -15.04 67.81
C GLN A 401 -17.93 -16.56 68.03
N SER A 402 -16.94 -17.28 67.47
CA SER A 402 -16.04 -18.27 68.12
C SER A 402 -14.94 -18.61 67.08
N SER A 403 -13.63 -18.51 67.36
CA SER A 403 -12.72 -19.55 67.91
C SER A 403 -12.98 -20.97 67.35
N ASN A 404 -12.03 -21.86 67.05
CA ASN A 404 -10.57 -21.95 67.26
C ASN A 404 -10.04 -23.02 66.25
N THR A 405 -8.75 -23.31 66.00
CA THR A 405 -7.44 -22.92 66.60
C THR A 405 -6.39 -22.88 65.45
N ALA A 406 -5.09 -22.96 65.74
CA ALA A 406 -4.01 -23.24 64.76
C ALA A 406 -3.10 -24.38 65.24
N LYS A 407 -2.37 -24.98 64.29
CA LYS A 407 -1.16 -25.84 64.44
C LYS A 407 -1.30 -27.18 65.17
N GLY A 408 -1.10 -28.24 64.39
CA GLY A 408 -0.30 -29.43 64.71
C GLY A 408 0.60 -29.68 63.51
#